data_AF-A0A0Q6LET5-F1
#
_entry.id   AF-A0A0Q6LET5-F1
#
_cell.length_a   1.000
_cell.length_b   1.000
_cell.length_c   1.000
_cell.angle_alpha   90.00
_cell.angle_beta   90.00
_cell.angle_gamma   90.00
#
_symmetry.space_group_name_H-M   'P 1'
#
loop_
_entity.id
_entity.type
_entity.pdbx_description
1 polymer ?
#
loop_
_entity_poly.entity_id
_entity_poly.type
_entity_poly.pdbx_seq_one_letter_code
_entity_poly.pdbx_strand_id
1 'polypeptide(L)'
;MTEPDVSVPAVMRNYHEVLRNDLAKVLAPLAGSGDLAGFATAWQAYTAAIAVHAAMEDGVPGAGGGSAAMLDFHFNGAAGAAAFKDEHVREHAAQHAVTQALHDGAAAVLDAFMAYRAFAEFHLLHEEDIMMPLVARLPAPKAPLFASWCLSAGIAHGGFEHFVAHGVQSLATFGSAKNTPVGATRVFLHSLKTLCTPAQWAQYLPVARRAAPPQVWAGVLTDVPSLEAGTPLPA
;
A
#
# COMPACT_ATOMS: atom_id res chain seq x y z
N MET A 1 6.74 27.33 10.85
CA MET A 1 7.19 26.68 9.61
C MET A 1 5.96 26.21 8.87
N THR A 2 5.92 26.36 7.55
CA THR A 2 4.85 25.81 6.71
C THR A 2 5.09 24.31 6.52
N GLU A 3 4.04 23.49 6.62
CA GLU A 3 4.17 22.04 6.39
C GLU A 3 4.59 21.75 4.94
N PRO A 4 5.31 20.65 4.67
CA PRO A 4 5.63 20.23 3.31
C PRO A 4 4.36 19.89 2.51
N ASP A 5 4.38 20.19 1.21
CA ASP A 5 3.28 19.86 0.30
C ASP A 5 2.91 18.36 0.32
N VAL A 6 1.62 18.10 0.15
CA VAL A 6 1.06 16.74 0.09
C VAL A 6 1.21 16.17 -1.32
N SER A 7 1.83 15.00 -1.42
CA SER A 7 1.72 14.16 -2.62
C SER A 7 0.56 13.17 -2.46
N VAL A 8 -0.62 13.55 -2.92
CA VAL A 8 -1.84 12.72 -2.83
C VAL A 8 -1.66 11.29 -3.36
N PRO A 9 -1.00 11.04 -4.52
CA PRO A 9 -0.81 9.68 -5.01
C PRO A 9 0.10 8.81 -4.12
N ALA A 10 0.78 9.40 -3.14
CA ALA A 10 1.73 8.68 -2.31
C ALA A 10 1.07 7.63 -1.40
N VAL A 11 -0.23 7.68 -1.14
CA VAL A 11 -0.93 6.58 -0.44
C VAL A 11 -0.79 5.26 -1.21
N MET A 12 -0.86 5.31 -2.55
CA MET A 12 -0.69 4.15 -3.42
C MET A 12 0.80 3.89 -3.68
N ARG A 13 1.52 4.92 -4.14
CA ARG A 13 2.92 4.79 -4.57
C ARG A 13 3.83 4.34 -3.42
N ASN A 14 3.68 4.89 -2.21
CA ASN A 14 4.51 4.43 -1.10
C ASN A 14 4.13 3.00 -0.66
N TYR A 15 2.93 2.51 -0.99
CA TYR A 15 2.61 1.11 -0.74
C TYR A 15 3.37 0.16 -1.65
N HIS A 16 3.74 0.56 -2.87
CA HIS A 16 4.64 -0.24 -3.70
C HIS A 16 6.03 -0.40 -3.04
N GLU A 17 6.50 0.63 -2.31
CA GLU A 17 7.71 0.51 -1.49
C GLU A 17 7.51 -0.43 -0.30
N VAL A 18 6.32 -0.45 0.32
CA VAL A 18 5.94 -1.42 1.35
C VAL A 18 6.03 -2.83 0.79
N LEU A 19 5.40 -3.09 -0.37
CA LEU A 19 5.40 -4.39 -1.03
C LEU A 19 6.82 -4.86 -1.38
N ARG A 20 7.68 -3.98 -1.91
CA ARG A 20 9.11 -4.29 -2.15
C ARG A 20 9.87 -4.66 -0.87
N ASN A 21 9.65 -3.91 0.21
CA ASN A 21 10.25 -4.24 1.51
C ASN A 21 9.76 -5.61 1.99
N ASP A 22 8.48 -5.94 1.79
CA ASP A 22 7.88 -7.17 2.28
C ASP A 22 8.31 -8.40 1.48
N LEU A 23 8.53 -8.28 0.17
CA LEU A 23 9.09 -9.38 -0.64
C LEU A 23 10.45 -9.86 -0.11
N ALA A 24 11.26 -8.95 0.47
CA ALA A 24 12.50 -9.32 1.16
C ALA A 24 12.24 -9.89 2.57
N LYS A 25 11.32 -9.29 3.34
CA LYS A 25 11.02 -9.70 4.72
C LYS A 25 10.35 -11.05 4.83
N VAL A 26 9.37 -11.33 3.97
CA VAL A 26 8.64 -12.60 3.96
C VAL A 26 9.60 -13.76 3.75
N LEU A 27 10.67 -13.56 2.98
CA LEU A 27 11.69 -14.58 2.74
C LEU A 27 12.66 -14.79 3.92
N ALA A 28 12.83 -13.80 4.80
CA ALA A 28 13.85 -13.81 5.84
C ALA A 28 13.74 -15.01 6.82
N PRO A 29 12.55 -15.46 7.27
CA PRO A 29 12.40 -16.67 8.09
C PRO A 29 12.92 -17.95 7.41
N LEU A 30 12.82 -18.03 6.08
CA LEU A 30 13.31 -19.20 5.33
C LEU A 30 14.82 -19.17 5.11
N ALA A 31 15.40 -17.98 4.90
CA ALA A 31 16.79 -17.81 4.47
C ALA A 31 17.87 -18.20 5.50
N GLY A 32 17.51 -18.44 6.77
CA GLY A 32 18.47 -18.78 7.83
C GLY A 32 18.12 -20.00 8.69
N SER A 33 16.83 -20.31 8.85
CA SER A 33 16.36 -21.32 9.81
C SER A 33 15.33 -22.29 9.26
N GLY A 34 14.90 -22.14 8.00
CA GLY A 34 13.78 -22.92 7.46
C GLY A 34 12.49 -22.72 8.26
N ASP A 35 12.30 -21.53 8.86
CA ASP A 35 11.18 -21.24 9.76
C ASP A 35 9.89 -21.03 8.96
N LEU A 36 9.18 -22.14 8.76
CA LEU A 36 7.88 -22.16 8.08
C LEU A 36 6.80 -21.39 8.84
N ALA A 37 6.83 -21.40 10.18
CA ALA A 37 5.80 -20.72 10.97
C ALA A 37 5.97 -19.20 10.91
N GLY A 38 7.22 -18.74 11.01
CA GLY A 38 7.58 -17.34 10.77
C GLY A 38 7.23 -16.89 9.36
N PHE A 39 7.54 -17.71 8.35
CA PHE A 39 7.14 -17.42 6.96
C PHE A 39 5.62 -17.32 6.84
N ALA A 40 4.85 -18.30 7.33
CA ALA A 40 3.40 -18.31 7.21
C ALA A 40 2.75 -17.07 7.85
N THR A 41 3.27 -16.64 8.99
CA THR A 41 2.81 -15.41 9.67
C THR A 41 3.11 -14.17 8.84
N ALA A 42 4.33 -14.03 8.32
CA ALA A 42 4.72 -12.91 7.47
C ALA A 42 3.92 -12.89 6.15
N TRP A 43 3.72 -14.06 5.55
CA TRP A 43 2.94 -14.25 4.32
C TRP A 43 1.47 -13.87 4.50
N GLN A 44 0.85 -14.27 5.62
CA GLN A 44 -0.53 -13.89 5.93
C GLN A 44 -0.67 -12.37 6.12
N ALA A 45 0.27 -11.74 6.83
CA ALA A 45 0.25 -10.29 7.03
C ALA A 45 0.38 -9.53 5.69
N TYR A 46 1.29 -10.00 4.83
CA TYR A 46 1.50 -9.45 3.49
C TYR A 46 0.29 -9.63 2.57
N THR A 47 -0.27 -10.84 2.48
CA THR A 47 -1.43 -11.13 1.62
C THR A 47 -2.70 -10.40 2.06
N ALA A 48 -2.89 -10.18 3.36
CA ALA A 48 -3.99 -9.37 3.86
C ALA A 48 -3.85 -7.88 3.48
N ALA A 49 -2.62 -7.37 3.44
CA ALA A 49 -2.31 -6.00 3.05
C ALA A 49 -2.46 -5.77 1.54
N ILE A 50 -1.90 -6.66 0.71
CA ILE A 50 -1.97 -6.54 -0.75
C ILE A 50 -3.40 -6.67 -1.27
N ALA A 51 -4.26 -7.47 -0.63
CA ALA A 51 -5.67 -7.57 -1.01
C ALA A 51 -6.40 -6.21 -0.88
N VAL A 52 -6.06 -5.41 0.14
CA VAL A 52 -6.60 -4.04 0.28
C VAL A 52 -6.02 -3.13 -0.80
N HIS A 53 -4.73 -3.23 -1.10
CA HIS A 53 -4.07 -2.44 -2.15
C HIS A 53 -4.69 -2.71 -3.52
N ALA A 54 -4.82 -3.98 -3.91
CA ALA A 54 -5.47 -4.41 -5.15
C ALA A 54 -6.93 -3.93 -5.21
N ALA A 55 -7.67 -3.96 -4.09
CA ALA A 55 -9.02 -3.39 -4.03
C ALA A 55 -9.05 -1.88 -4.28
N MET A 56 -8.02 -1.13 -3.87
CA MET A 56 -7.89 0.29 -4.19
C MET A 56 -7.57 0.55 -5.68
N GLU A 57 -7.08 -0.46 -6.40
CA GLU A 57 -6.72 -0.39 -7.83
C GLU A 57 -7.84 -0.87 -8.75
N ASP A 58 -8.44 -2.01 -8.41
CA ASP A 58 -9.52 -2.68 -9.14
C ASP A 58 -10.91 -2.11 -8.82
N GLY A 59 -11.05 -1.51 -7.64
CA GLY A 59 -12.31 -1.06 -7.08
C GLY A 59 -13.08 -2.15 -6.34
N VAL A 60 -14.11 -1.71 -5.61
CA VAL A 60 -15.04 -2.57 -4.87
C VAL A 60 -16.46 -2.18 -5.25
N PRO A 61 -17.33 -3.14 -5.64
CA PRO A 61 -18.72 -2.85 -5.99
C PRO A 61 -19.43 -2.02 -4.91
N GLY A 62 -19.93 -0.85 -5.29
CA GLY A 62 -20.66 0.06 -4.41
C GLY A 62 -19.80 0.98 -3.53
N ALA A 63 -18.47 0.92 -3.60
CA ALA A 63 -17.60 1.71 -2.73
C ALA A 63 -16.43 2.42 -3.42
N GLY A 64 -16.12 2.12 -4.67
CA GLY A 64 -15.12 2.86 -5.46
C GLY A 64 -14.74 2.11 -6.72
N GLY A 65 -14.39 2.82 -7.80
CA GLY A 65 -14.04 2.21 -9.08
C GLY A 65 -12.59 1.74 -9.20
N GLY A 66 -11.74 2.10 -8.25
CA GLY A 66 -10.31 1.81 -8.29
C GLY A 66 -9.50 2.80 -9.13
N SER A 67 -8.20 2.88 -8.84
CA SER A 67 -7.28 3.79 -9.53
C SER A 67 -7.17 3.49 -11.03
N ALA A 68 -7.22 2.23 -11.45
CA ALA A 68 -7.10 1.86 -12.86
C ALA A 68 -8.29 2.35 -13.68
N ALA A 69 -9.52 2.14 -13.18
CA ALA A 69 -10.73 2.63 -13.85
C ALA A 69 -10.82 4.17 -13.83
N MET A 70 -10.36 4.81 -12.76
CA MET A 70 -10.24 6.27 -12.69
C MET A 70 -9.34 6.80 -13.81
N LEU A 71 -8.18 6.17 -14.03
CA LEU A 71 -7.25 6.59 -15.08
C LEU A 71 -7.83 6.33 -16.48
N ASP A 72 -8.50 5.21 -16.69
CA ASP A 72 -9.20 4.92 -17.94
C ASP A 72 -10.28 5.95 -18.26
N PHE A 73 -11.05 6.37 -17.24
CA PHE A 73 -12.06 7.42 -17.38
C PHE A 73 -11.44 8.76 -17.84
N HIS A 74 -10.28 9.13 -17.30
CA HIS A 74 -9.62 10.39 -17.64
C HIS A 74 -8.77 10.35 -18.92
N PHE A 75 -8.34 9.16 -19.36
CA PHE A 75 -7.39 9.00 -20.45
C PHE A 75 -7.85 8.01 -21.53
N ASN A 76 -9.16 7.84 -21.70
CA ASN A 76 -9.76 7.03 -22.77
C ASN A 76 -9.23 5.59 -22.84
N GLY A 77 -9.16 4.90 -21.70
CA GLY A 77 -8.72 3.51 -21.65
C GLY A 77 -7.21 3.29 -21.66
N ALA A 78 -6.40 4.35 -21.49
CA ALA A 78 -4.94 4.26 -21.59
C ALA A 78 -4.26 3.51 -20.43
N ALA A 79 -4.92 3.34 -19.27
CA ALA A 79 -4.39 2.50 -18.22
C ALA A 79 -4.66 1.02 -18.52
N GLY A 80 -5.76 0.71 -19.21
CA GLY A 80 -6.12 -0.66 -19.54
C GLY A 80 -6.52 -1.44 -18.30
N ALA A 81 -7.49 -0.94 -17.53
CA ALA A 81 -7.88 -1.50 -16.23
C ALA A 81 -8.20 -3.00 -16.26
N ALA A 82 -8.72 -3.51 -17.38
CA ALA A 82 -8.95 -4.94 -17.57
C ALA A 82 -7.65 -5.76 -17.50
N ALA A 83 -6.54 -5.24 -18.04
CA ALA A 83 -5.25 -5.93 -18.01
C ALA A 83 -4.68 -6.01 -16.59
N PHE A 84 -4.75 -4.92 -15.80
CA PHE A 84 -4.34 -4.94 -14.40
C PHE A 84 -5.20 -5.87 -13.56
N LYS A 85 -6.51 -5.90 -13.79
CA LYS A 85 -7.40 -6.84 -13.13
C LYS A 85 -7.05 -8.30 -13.45
N ASP A 86 -6.71 -8.60 -14.70
CA ASP A 86 -6.24 -9.94 -15.09
C ASP A 86 -4.86 -10.28 -14.48
N GLU A 87 -4.01 -9.28 -14.25
CA GLU A 87 -2.76 -9.43 -13.50
C GLU A 87 -3.03 -9.76 -12.03
N HIS A 88 -3.94 -9.06 -11.35
CA HIS A 88 -4.35 -9.37 -9.97
C HIS A 88 -4.98 -10.77 -9.83
N VAL A 89 -5.76 -11.22 -10.81
CA VAL A 89 -6.28 -12.61 -10.82
C VAL A 89 -5.12 -13.62 -10.88
N ARG A 90 -4.11 -13.38 -11.72
CA ARG A 90 -2.91 -14.23 -11.79
C ARG A 90 -2.08 -14.14 -10.52
N GLU A 91 -1.99 -12.96 -9.91
CA GLU A 91 -1.32 -12.76 -8.65
C GLU A 91 -1.97 -13.58 -7.54
N HIS A 92 -3.30 -13.53 -7.41
CA HIS A 92 -4.03 -14.34 -6.44
C HIS A 92 -3.84 -15.84 -6.65
N ALA A 93 -3.76 -16.31 -7.90
CA ALA A 93 -3.46 -17.71 -8.17
C ALA A 93 -2.04 -18.09 -7.70
N ALA A 94 -1.05 -17.21 -7.92
CA ALA A 94 0.31 -17.42 -7.42
C ALA A 94 0.37 -17.36 -5.88
N GLN A 95 -0.40 -16.46 -5.25
CA GLN A 95 -0.51 -16.41 -3.79
C GLN A 95 -1.12 -17.69 -3.21
N HIS A 96 -2.12 -18.25 -3.90
CA HIS A 96 -2.71 -19.52 -3.52
C HIS A 96 -1.67 -20.65 -3.61
N ALA A 97 -0.85 -20.69 -4.66
CA ALA A 97 0.21 -21.68 -4.80
C ALA A 97 1.24 -21.62 -3.66
N VAL A 98 1.68 -20.41 -3.26
CA VAL A 98 2.56 -20.23 -2.08
C VAL A 98 1.91 -20.76 -0.81
N THR A 99 0.61 -20.48 -0.64
CA THR A 99 -0.14 -20.91 0.54
C THR A 99 -0.27 -22.44 0.60
N GLN A 100 -0.53 -23.10 -0.54
CA GLN A 100 -0.59 -24.57 -0.60
C GLN A 100 0.78 -25.20 -0.30
N ALA A 101 1.86 -24.61 -0.79
CA ALA A 101 3.22 -25.10 -0.59
C ALA A 101 3.64 -25.13 0.89
N LEU A 102 2.96 -24.40 1.79
CA LEU A 102 3.18 -24.47 3.24
C LEU A 102 3.05 -25.89 3.79
N HIS A 103 2.20 -26.72 3.18
CA HIS A 103 2.00 -28.12 3.57
C HIS A 103 3.12 -29.04 3.09
N ASP A 104 3.86 -28.63 2.06
CA ASP A 104 4.89 -29.44 1.38
C ASP A 104 6.31 -29.14 1.90
N GLY A 105 6.45 -28.14 2.77
CA GLY A 105 7.69 -27.83 3.49
C GLY A 105 8.52 -26.70 2.87
N ALA A 106 9.63 -26.35 3.52
CA ALA A 106 10.38 -25.11 3.27
C ALA A 106 10.90 -24.96 1.83
N ALA A 107 11.33 -26.06 1.19
CA ALA A 107 11.80 -26.03 -0.20
C ALA A 107 10.67 -25.70 -1.19
N ALA A 108 9.51 -26.33 -1.04
CA ALA A 108 8.34 -26.07 -1.88
C ALA A 108 7.84 -24.62 -1.72
N VAL A 109 7.81 -24.12 -0.47
CA VAL A 109 7.46 -22.72 -0.18
C VAL A 109 8.44 -21.76 -0.85
N LEU A 110 9.74 -22.04 -0.76
CA LEU A 110 10.77 -21.21 -1.37
C LEU A 110 10.58 -21.14 -2.89
N ASP A 111 10.40 -22.27 -3.56
CA ASP A 111 10.20 -22.33 -5.01
C ASP A 111 8.94 -21.56 -5.45
N ALA A 112 7.82 -21.80 -4.77
CA ALA A 112 6.56 -21.11 -5.05
C ALA A 112 6.67 -19.60 -4.78
N PHE A 113 7.32 -19.21 -3.68
CA PHE A 113 7.50 -17.80 -3.33
C PHE A 113 8.43 -17.08 -4.29
N MET A 114 9.49 -17.73 -4.79
CA MET A 114 10.37 -17.11 -5.78
C MET A 114 9.66 -16.87 -7.11
N ALA A 115 8.79 -17.78 -7.54
CA ALA A 115 7.92 -17.58 -8.70
C ALA A 115 6.92 -16.43 -8.47
N TYR A 116 6.27 -16.39 -7.30
CA TYR A 116 5.39 -15.30 -6.89
C TYR A 116 6.13 -13.95 -6.90
N ARG A 117 7.30 -13.89 -6.28
CA ARG A 117 8.10 -12.68 -6.16
C ARG A 117 8.50 -12.11 -7.52
N ALA A 118 8.94 -12.96 -8.45
CA ALA A 118 9.29 -12.52 -9.80
C ALA A 118 8.08 -11.91 -10.53
N PHE A 119 6.89 -12.52 -10.36
CA PHE A 119 5.65 -11.96 -10.89
C PHE A 119 5.28 -10.62 -10.23
N ALA A 120 5.31 -10.55 -8.90
CA ALA A 120 4.98 -9.33 -8.15
C ALA A 120 5.93 -8.17 -8.48
N GLU A 121 7.24 -8.42 -8.59
CA GLU A 121 8.22 -7.39 -8.98
C GLU A 121 7.96 -6.86 -10.40
N PHE A 122 7.60 -7.75 -11.34
CA PHE A 122 7.22 -7.36 -12.70
C PHE A 122 5.92 -6.55 -12.71
N HIS A 123 4.91 -7.00 -11.97
CA HIS A 123 3.61 -6.34 -11.84
C HIS A 123 3.76 -4.89 -11.34
N LEU A 124 4.49 -4.70 -10.24
CA LEU A 124 4.73 -3.38 -9.65
C LEU A 124 5.43 -2.43 -10.64
N LEU A 125 6.38 -2.95 -11.43
CA LEU A 125 7.07 -2.15 -12.45
C LEU A 125 6.11 -1.77 -13.59
N HIS A 126 5.30 -2.72 -14.06
CA HIS A 126 4.32 -2.49 -15.12
C HIS A 126 3.29 -1.42 -14.71
N GLU A 127 2.74 -1.52 -13.50
CA GLU A 127 1.82 -0.52 -12.94
C GLU A 127 2.47 0.86 -12.87
N GLU A 128 3.71 0.95 -12.36
CA GLU A 128 4.41 2.22 -12.25
C GLU A 128 4.68 2.85 -13.63
N ASP A 129 5.11 2.06 -14.61
CA ASP A 129 5.43 2.52 -15.96
C ASP A 129 4.20 3.06 -16.70
N ILE A 130 3.03 2.46 -16.48
CA ILE A 130 1.78 2.88 -17.13
C ILE A 130 1.07 3.95 -16.31
N MET A 131 0.81 3.70 -15.03
CA MET A 131 -0.10 4.52 -14.22
C MET A 131 0.57 5.81 -13.75
N MET A 132 1.87 5.81 -13.43
CA MET A 132 2.49 7.01 -12.86
C MET A 132 2.52 8.21 -13.83
N PRO A 133 2.84 8.04 -15.13
CA PRO A 133 2.69 9.11 -16.11
C PRO A 133 1.25 9.64 -16.22
N LEU A 134 0.25 8.76 -16.14
CA LEU A 134 -1.16 9.15 -16.20
C LEU A 134 -1.58 9.93 -14.94
N VAL A 135 -1.22 9.44 -13.75
CA VAL A 135 -1.45 10.11 -12.47
C VAL A 135 -0.82 11.50 -12.43
N ALA A 136 0.36 11.68 -13.02
CA ALA A 136 1.02 12.98 -13.10
C ALA A 136 0.14 14.02 -13.85
N ARG A 137 -0.55 13.59 -14.92
CA ARG A 137 -1.40 14.41 -15.78
C ARG A 137 -2.84 14.57 -15.28
N LEU A 138 -3.24 13.90 -14.19
CA LEU A 138 -4.58 14.07 -13.64
C LEU A 138 -4.88 15.53 -13.28
N PRO A 139 -6.12 16.00 -13.49
CA PRO A 139 -6.51 17.36 -13.13
C PRO A 139 -6.39 17.58 -11.61
N ALA A 140 -6.09 18.82 -11.24
CA ALA A 140 -6.14 19.25 -9.84
C ALA A 140 -7.56 19.76 -9.47
N PRO A 141 -8.01 19.60 -8.22
CA PRO A 141 -7.33 18.89 -7.13
C PRO A 141 -7.42 17.36 -7.25
N LYS A 142 -6.33 16.65 -6.93
CA LYS A 142 -6.27 15.17 -7.03
C LYS A 142 -6.90 14.45 -5.83
N ALA A 143 -6.95 15.10 -4.66
CA ALA A 143 -7.44 14.47 -3.42
C ALA A 143 -8.87 13.90 -3.55
N PRO A 144 -9.88 14.62 -4.10
CA PRO A 144 -11.22 14.06 -4.24
C PRO A 144 -11.29 12.84 -5.14
N LEU A 145 -10.45 12.78 -6.18
CA LEU A 145 -10.38 11.62 -7.09
C LEU A 145 -9.87 10.38 -6.35
N PHE A 146 -8.71 10.49 -5.70
CA PHE A 146 -8.14 9.37 -4.95
C PHE A 146 -9.00 8.96 -3.74
N ALA A 147 -9.68 9.90 -3.10
CA ALA A 147 -10.59 9.60 -1.99
C ALA A 147 -11.81 8.78 -2.44
N SER A 148 -12.42 9.13 -3.58
CA SER A 148 -13.65 8.51 -4.08
C SER A 148 -13.45 7.27 -4.94
N TRP A 149 -12.30 7.13 -5.60
CA TRP A 149 -12.00 5.99 -6.44
C TRP A 149 -11.17 4.94 -5.72
N CYS A 150 -10.15 5.35 -4.97
CA CYS A 150 -9.16 4.43 -4.39
C CYS A 150 -9.44 4.18 -2.90
N LEU A 151 -9.40 5.23 -2.06
CA LEU A 151 -9.49 5.09 -0.61
C LEU A 151 -10.80 4.43 -0.18
N SER A 152 -11.92 4.85 -0.75
CA SER A 152 -13.23 4.30 -0.42
C SER A 152 -13.36 2.82 -0.78
N ALA A 153 -12.72 2.36 -1.86
CA ALA A 153 -12.64 0.94 -2.20
C ALA A 153 -11.79 0.16 -1.19
N GLY A 154 -10.61 0.68 -0.81
CA GLY A 154 -9.78 0.08 0.23
C GLY A 154 -10.48 -0.02 1.59
N ILE A 155 -11.26 1.01 1.96
CA ILE A 155 -12.06 0.99 3.20
C ILE A 155 -13.15 -0.08 3.13
N ALA A 156 -13.88 -0.16 2.02
CA ALA A 156 -14.97 -1.12 1.87
C ALA A 156 -14.51 -2.58 1.76
N HIS A 157 -13.25 -2.83 1.39
CA HIS A 157 -12.64 -4.16 1.50
C HIS A 157 -12.66 -4.69 2.95
N GLY A 158 -12.70 -3.81 3.96
CA GLY A 158 -12.80 -4.18 5.38
C GLY A 158 -11.47 -4.47 6.08
N GLY A 159 -10.36 -4.51 5.34
CA GLY A 159 -9.01 -4.73 5.87
C GLY A 159 -8.20 -3.46 6.13
N PHE A 160 -8.82 -2.28 6.04
CA PHE A 160 -8.07 -1.03 5.89
C PHE A 160 -7.23 -0.64 7.12
N GLU A 161 -7.66 -0.98 8.34
CA GLU A 161 -6.83 -0.74 9.54
C GLU A 161 -5.54 -1.57 9.52
N HIS A 162 -5.62 -2.82 9.07
CA HIS A 162 -4.43 -3.67 8.87
C HIS A 162 -3.52 -3.07 7.80
N PHE A 163 -4.08 -2.64 6.67
CA PHE A 163 -3.33 -1.97 5.60
C PHE A 163 -2.55 -0.76 6.11
N VAL A 164 -3.19 0.11 6.91
CA VAL A 164 -2.56 1.29 7.52
C VAL A 164 -1.46 0.89 8.50
N ALA A 165 -1.76 -0.02 9.44
CA ALA A 165 -0.77 -0.47 10.42
C ALA A 165 0.46 -1.09 9.75
N HIS A 166 0.23 -1.99 8.80
CA HIS A 166 1.27 -2.69 8.06
C HIS A 166 2.14 -1.73 7.24
N GLY A 167 1.52 -0.83 6.49
CA GLY A 167 2.24 0.16 5.67
C GLY A 167 3.11 1.08 6.53
N VAL A 168 2.56 1.58 7.64
CA VAL A 168 3.33 2.41 8.58
C VAL A 168 4.48 1.63 9.21
N GLN A 169 4.24 0.41 9.68
CA GLN A 169 5.30 -0.40 10.29
C GLN A 169 6.45 -0.67 9.29
N SER A 170 6.11 -1.00 8.04
CA SER A 170 7.09 -1.24 6.98
C SER A 170 7.89 0.03 6.68
N LEU A 171 7.23 1.14 6.37
CA LEU A 171 7.91 2.41 6.04
C LEU A 171 8.72 2.96 7.21
N ALA A 172 8.22 2.83 8.44
CA ALA A 172 8.91 3.31 9.63
C ALA A 172 10.13 2.46 10.02
N THR A 173 10.22 1.24 9.52
CA THR A 173 11.39 0.37 9.73
C THR A 173 12.40 0.52 8.61
N PHE A 174 11.96 0.55 7.35
CA PHE A 174 12.85 0.42 6.18
C PHE A 174 12.94 1.68 5.32
N GLY A 175 12.00 2.61 5.46
CA GLY A 175 11.88 3.75 4.56
C GLY A 175 11.41 3.35 3.16
N SER A 176 11.93 4.06 2.17
CA SER A 176 11.70 3.82 0.75
C SER A 176 12.99 4.08 -0.02
N ALA A 177 13.04 3.74 -1.31
CA ALA A 177 14.19 4.05 -2.16
C ALA A 177 14.57 5.56 -2.16
N LYS A 178 13.62 6.45 -1.88
CA LYS A 178 13.80 7.92 -1.98
C LYS A 178 13.80 8.65 -0.63
N ASN A 179 13.41 7.99 0.46
CA ASN A 179 13.22 8.66 1.74
C ASN A 179 13.65 7.76 2.89
N THR A 180 14.18 8.40 3.94
CA THR A 180 14.42 7.77 5.25
C THR A 180 13.13 7.21 5.85
N PRO A 181 13.20 6.36 6.89
CA PRO A 181 12.00 5.87 7.55
C PRO A 181 11.04 6.96 8.03
N VAL A 182 11.56 8.06 8.58
CA VAL A 182 10.76 9.24 8.96
C VAL A 182 10.10 9.86 7.73
N GLY A 183 10.87 10.14 6.67
CA GLY A 183 10.36 10.80 5.47
C GLY A 183 9.31 9.96 4.74
N ALA A 184 9.53 8.65 4.61
CA ALA A 184 8.61 7.74 3.94
C ALA A 184 7.29 7.61 4.69
N THR A 185 7.36 7.43 6.02
CA THR A 185 6.20 7.37 6.91
C THR A 185 5.41 8.68 6.88
N ARG A 186 6.09 9.82 6.95
CA ARG A 186 5.48 11.16 6.84
C ARG A 186 4.71 11.33 5.55
N VAL A 187 5.34 11.01 4.40
CA VAL A 187 4.71 11.17 3.08
C VAL A 187 3.44 10.32 2.98
N PHE A 188 3.49 9.07 3.45
CA PHE A 188 2.34 8.17 3.44
C PHE A 188 1.21 8.69 4.32
N LEU A 189 1.49 9.06 5.58
CA LEU A 189 0.48 9.54 6.52
C LEU A 189 -0.11 10.89 6.13
N HIS A 190 0.70 11.80 5.60
CA HIS A 190 0.21 13.11 5.16
C HIS A 190 -0.72 12.97 3.95
N SER A 191 -0.38 12.08 3.02
CA SER A 191 -1.24 11.69 1.90
C SER A 191 -2.55 11.06 2.40
N LEU A 192 -2.46 10.05 3.29
CA LEU A 192 -3.64 9.37 3.84
C LEU A 192 -4.57 10.33 4.57
N LYS A 193 -4.05 11.19 5.46
CA LYS A 193 -4.85 12.20 6.17
C LYS A 193 -5.59 13.12 5.20
N THR A 194 -4.95 13.52 4.11
CA THR A 194 -5.53 14.42 3.09
C THR A 194 -6.70 13.77 2.34
N LEU A 195 -6.70 12.44 2.23
CA LEU A 195 -7.77 11.69 1.58
C LEU A 195 -8.92 11.34 2.52
N CYS A 196 -8.63 11.24 3.82
CA CYS A 196 -9.62 10.94 4.84
C CYS A 196 -10.52 12.14 5.15
N THR A 197 -11.79 11.85 5.40
CA THR A 197 -12.63 12.75 6.20
C THR A 197 -12.07 12.87 7.63
N PRO A 198 -12.44 13.92 8.40
CA PRO A 198 -12.01 14.03 9.79
C PRO A 198 -12.36 12.80 10.66
N ALA A 199 -13.53 12.20 10.43
CA ALA A 199 -13.96 11.00 11.17
C ALA A 199 -13.10 9.76 10.81
N GLN A 200 -12.83 9.55 9.52
CA GLN A 200 -11.92 8.49 9.06
C GLN A 200 -10.51 8.68 9.62
N TRP A 201 -9.98 9.91 9.59
CA TRP A 201 -8.65 10.17 10.15
C TRP A 201 -8.61 9.93 11.66
N ALA A 202 -9.64 10.32 12.40
CA ALA A 202 -9.75 10.04 13.82
C ALA A 202 -9.72 8.53 14.14
N GLN A 203 -10.27 7.70 13.24
CA GLN A 203 -10.19 6.23 13.33
C GLN A 203 -8.78 5.70 13.04
N TYR A 204 -8.11 6.18 11.99
CA TYR A 204 -6.83 5.61 11.54
C TYR A 204 -5.60 6.18 12.25
N LEU A 205 -5.67 7.39 12.81
CA LEU A 205 -4.59 8.00 13.58
C LEU A 205 -4.07 7.10 14.72
N PRO A 206 -4.90 6.54 15.62
CA PRO A 206 -4.40 5.67 16.68
C PRO A 206 -3.77 4.37 16.13
N VAL A 207 -4.23 3.88 14.98
CA VAL A 207 -3.63 2.71 14.30
C VAL A 207 -2.23 3.05 13.80
N ALA A 208 -2.09 4.15 13.03
CA ALA A 208 -0.82 4.63 12.52
C ALA A 208 0.18 4.91 13.64
N ARG A 209 -0.25 5.60 14.70
CA ARG A 209 0.61 5.94 15.84
C ARG A 209 1.16 4.71 16.55
N ARG A 210 0.36 3.66 16.73
CA ARG A 210 0.81 2.40 17.36
C ARG A 210 1.78 1.62 16.49
N ALA A 211 1.66 1.72 15.17
CA ALA A 211 2.50 0.99 14.23
C ALA A 211 3.90 1.60 14.03
N ALA A 212 4.05 2.90 14.30
CA ALA A 212 5.33 3.60 14.17
C ALA A 212 6.16 3.51 15.48
N PRO A 213 7.49 3.26 15.42
CA PRO A 213 8.37 3.44 16.56
C PRO A 213 8.28 4.89 17.10
N PRO A 214 8.35 5.11 18.43
CA PRO A 214 8.14 6.43 19.03
C PRO A 214 9.02 7.55 18.45
N GLN A 215 10.29 7.23 18.15
CA GLN A 215 11.24 8.15 17.56
C GLN A 215 10.90 8.52 16.11
N VAL A 216 10.34 7.59 15.34
CA VAL A 216 9.89 7.86 13.97
C VAL A 216 8.65 8.74 14.00
N TRP A 217 7.69 8.42 14.88
CA TRP A 217 6.48 9.22 15.06
C TRP A 217 6.79 10.66 15.47
N ALA A 218 7.69 10.86 16.43
CA ALA A 218 8.13 12.19 16.84
C ALA A 218 8.78 12.99 15.69
N GLY A 219 9.58 12.34 14.85
CA GLY A 219 10.14 12.95 13.64
C GLY A 219 9.05 13.35 12.64
N VAL A 220 8.08 12.47 12.40
CA VAL A 220 6.94 12.75 11.50
C VAL A 220 6.16 13.99 11.97
N LEU A 221 5.89 14.11 13.27
CA LEU A 221 5.17 15.27 13.84
C LEU A 221 5.99 16.55 13.86
N THR A 222 7.32 16.46 13.86
CA THR A 222 8.18 17.64 13.72
C THR A 222 8.01 18.27 12.34
N ASP A 223 7.86 17.45 11.31
CA ASP A 223 7.68 17.90 9.92
C ASP A 223 6.22 18.26 9.59
N VAL A 224 5.25 17.54 10.15
CA VAL A 224 3.81 17.71 9.88
C VAL A 224 3.01 17.67 11.19
N PRO A 225 3.05 18.74 12.01
CA PRO A 225 2.31 18.81 13.27
C PRO A 225 0.81 18.56 13.12
N SER A 226 0.23 18.86 11.95
CA SER A 226 -1.19 18.68 11.68
C SER A 226 -1.63 17.22 11.69
N LEU A 227 -0.72 16.24 11.68
CA LEU A 227 -1.05 14.83 11.84
C LEU A 227 -1.58 14.51 13.26
N GLU A 228 -1.36 15.36 14.27
CA GLU A 228 -1.99 15.21 15.57
C GLU A 228 -3.48 15.56 15.58
N ALA A 229 -4.24 14.88 16.45
CA ALA A 229 -5.67 15.10 16.62
C ALA A 229 -5.98 16.56 16.97
N GLY A 230 -7.01 17.12 16.35
CA GLY A 230 -7.49 18.47 16.64
C GLY A 230 -6.90 19.58 15.77
N THR A 231 -5.97 19.29 14.86
CA THR A 231 -5.54 20.29 13.87
C THR A 231 -6.49 20.29 12.68
N PRO A 232 -7.21 21.39 12.38
CA PRO A 232 -8.13 21.46 11.24
C PRO A 232 -7.37 21.18 9.93
N LEU A 233 -8.01 20.46 9.00
CA LEU A 233 -7.49 20.27 7.65
C LEU A 233 -7.43 21.63 6.95
N PRO A 234 -6.36 21.94 6.18
CA PRO A 234 -6.37 23.10 5.31
C PRO A 234 -7.55 23.00 4.34
N ALA A 235 -8.29 24.09 4.21
CA ALA A 235 -9.44 24.21 3.33
C ALA A 235 -9.05 24.11 1.84
#